data_AF-A0A0E3R1D8-F1
#
_entry.id   AF-A0A0E3R1D8-F1
#
_cell.length_a   1.000
_cell.length_b   1.000
_cell.length_c   1.000
_cell.angle_alpha   90.00
_cell.angle_beta   90.00
_cell.angle_gamma   90.00
#
_symmetry.space_group_name_H-M   'P 1'
#
loop_
_entity.id
_entity.type
_entity.pdbx_description
1 polymer ?
#
loop_
_entity_poly.entity_id
_entity_poly.type
_entity_poly.pdbx_seq_one_letter_code
_entity_poly.pdbx_strand_id
1 'polypeptide(L)'
;MSAITGEILTFSQEKGPDVKLKVFGDEFYSRYENLDGYTVVYDIDLGQFCYAYLIKGEFVSSGVDLSRAPPEKIWRHLKESEQVRNSKFETRYARMNPPAELYRPVANLRTFGPNKGLLEGRRLSEGDIKGLTILVQFKDVKSNVTQEDVDRMLNGENYTENGNFCSAREYFRLMSGGKLNYTNVVVGPITLSKNRQYYANHLLVEEALDMAIDSGVDLKIFDSQDEGIVDAINFLYAGQTQYIGELWPHNYFLKLKRGNMKTHFYMLSSLGRSKEDMSIGTFCHENGHMLCRWPDLYDYGVRDGDFEKSAGLGYYCLMSAGNHNNNGRVPSPVCAYLRYLVGWCDNVVRLTRPEKYQTVHGDYNTVHIFESRKRHEDFCNEYFLIENRSQLDLDKDIPSSGLAIYHCDILGSNEWQGGTPTKHYQCGLLQADGHLDLETNRNMGDDMDLFKETTATAISHSTLPSSNLWDGSESGLTISNISTPGQIITFQVGTSEVRPAIQAIKPSIKEKEIPRHAELIKIMEEAQVKIDEGLEKLKAIA
;
A
#
# COMPACT_ATOMS: atom_id res chain seq x y z
N MET A 1 2.41 -2.75 6.24
CA MET A 1 2.30 -2.84 7.68
C MET A 1 0.79 -2.78 8.02
N SER A 2 0.31 -3.03 9.25
CA SER A 2 -1.10 -3.49 9.48
C SER A 2 -1.99 -2.48 10.22
N ALA A 3 -3.11 -2.06 9.60
CA ALA A 3 -4.16 -1.25 10.25
C ALA A 3 -5.33 -2.13 10.74
N ILE A 4 -5.83 -1.90 11.95
CA ILE A 4 -6.97 -2.61 12.57
C ILE A 4 -8.13 -1.65 12.81
N THR A 5 -9.34 -2.04 12.38
CA THR A 5 -10.50 -1.15 12.34
C THR A 5 -11.71 -1.73 13.08
N GLY A 6 -11.56 -1.90 14.39
CA GLY A 6 -12.65 -2.28 15.30
C GLY A 6 -12.86 -3.77 15.47
N GLU A 7 -11.88 -4.60 15.08
CA GLU A 7 -11.91 -6.04 15.31
C GLU A 7 -12.01 -6.37 16.81
N ILE A 8 -12.78 -7.41 17.14
CA ILE A 8 -12.99 -7.86 18.51
C ILE A 8 -11.96 -8.94 18.86
N LEU A 9 -11.11 -8.62 19.83
CA LEU A 9 -10.00 -9.46 20.26
C LEU A 9 -10.08 -9.75 21.77
N THR A 10 -9.74 -10.96 22.20
CA THR A 10 -9.70 -11.37 23.63
C THR A 10 -8.28 -11.28 24.21
N PHE A 11 -8.06 -10.33 25.11
CA PHE A 11 -6.78 -10.10 25.77
C PHE A 11 -6.70 -10.79 27.12
N SER A 12 -5.58 -11.46 27.38
CA SER A 12 -5.24 -11.98 28.70
C SER A 12 -4.64 -10.90 29.58
N GLN A 13 -4.79 -11.06 30.89
CA GLN A 13 -4.38 -10.10 31.90
C GLN A 13 -3.59 -10.82 32.99
N GLU A 14 -2.64 -10.16 33.65
CA GLU A 14 -1.96 -10.74 34.81
C GLU A 14 -2.92 -10.98 35.97
N LYS A 15 -3.92 -10.10 36.12
CA LYS A 15 -4.99 -10.21 37.10
C LYS A 15 -6.36 -10.14 36.43
N GLY A 16 -7.26 -11.02 36.86
CA GLY A 16 -8.61 -11.09 36.33
C GLY A 16 -8.78 -12.04 35.13
N PRO A 17 -10.02 -12.25 34.67
CA PRO A 17 -10.30 -13.08 33.50
C PRO A 17 -9.87 -12.38 32.22
N ASP A 18 -9.74 -13.14 31.13
CA ASP A 18 -9.60 -12.62 29.77
C ASP A 18 -10.72 -11.61 29.42
N VAL A 19 -10.39 -10.54 28.68
CA VAL A 19 -11.35 -9.48 28.28
C VAL A 19 -11.46 -9.33 26.78
N LYS A 20 -12.69 -9.17 26.27
CA LYS A 20 -12.96 -8.90 24.85
C LYS A 20 -13.00 -7.39 24.58
N LEU A 21 -12.13 -6.93 23.69
CA LEU A 21 -11.98 -5.52 23.33
C LEU A 21 -12.06 -5.33 21.82
N LYS A 22 -12.69 -4.23 21.39
CA LYS A 22 -12.57 -3.70 20.02
C LYS A 22 -11.26 -2.93 19.90
N VAL A 23 -10.48 -3.23 18.87
CA VAL A 23 -9.16 -2.63 18.67
C VAL A 23 -9.18 -1.73 17.44
N PHE A 24 -8.64 -0.53 17.58
CA PHE A 24 -8.49 0.42 16.47
C PHE A 24 -7.05 0.91 16.45
N GLY A 25 -6.42 0.98 15.28
CA GLY A 25 -5.05 1.48 15.19
C GLY A 25 -4.29 1.06 13.94
N ASP A 26 -3.00 1.36 13.96
CA ASP A 26 -1.96 0.99 13.00
C ASP A 26 -0.68 0.61 13.75
N GLU A 27 0.38 0.07 13.13
CA GLU A 27 1.54 -0.43 13.90
C GLU A 27 2.27 0.56 14.80
N PHE A 28 1.90 1.84 14.79
CA PHE A 28 2.51 2.87 15.61
C PHE A 28 1.59 3.37 16.73
N TYR A 29 0.28 3.17 16.61
CA TYR A 29 -0.70 3.63 17.59
C TYR A 29 -1.96 2.75 17.64
N SER A 30 -2.31 2.25 18.84
CA SER A 30 -3.55 1.52 19.10
C SER A 30 -4.40 2.18 20.18
N ARG A 31 -5.71 1.99 20.06
CA ARG A 31 -6.68 2.24 21.13
C ARG A 31 -7.64 1.06 21.25
N TYR A 32 -8.16 0.89 22.46
CA TYR A 32 -9.03 -0.23 22.81
C TYR A 32 -10.34 0.27 23.38
N GLU A 33 -11.43 -0.38 23.01
CA GLU A 33 -12.75 -0.17 23.59
C GLU A 33 -13.31 -1.49 24.10
N ASN A 34 -14.07 -1.48 25.20
CA ASN A 34 -14.89 -2.63 25.54
C ASN A 34 -16.07 -2.79 24.55
N LEU A 35 -16.85 -3.85 24.65
CA LEU A 35 -17.94 -4.13 23.70
C LEU A 35 -19.03 -3.02 23.69
N ASP A 36 -19.19 -2.31 24.81
CA ASP A 36 -20.13 -1.19 24.98
C ASP A 36 -19.61 0.15 24.45
N GLY A 37 -18.35 0.20 23.98
CA GLY A 37 -17.73 1.39 23.38
C GLY A 37 -16.98 2.29 24.38
N TYR A 38 -16.78 1.87 25.62
CA TYR A 38 -15.94 2.61 26.57
C TYR A 38 -14.46 2.34 26.31
N THR A 39 -13.66 3.40 26.25
CA THR A 39 -12.21 3.30 26.07
C THR A 39 -11.53 2.69 27.29
N VAL A 40 -10.57 1.80 27.05
CA VAL A 40 -9.82 1.10 28.10
C VAL A 40 -8.32 1.17 27.83
N VAL A 41 -7.52 1.10 28.88
CA VAL A 41 -6.06 1.03 28.83
C VAL A 41 -5.57 -0.08 29.74
N TYR A 42 -4.45 -0.73 29.37
CA TYR A 42 -3.82 -1.71 30.25
C TYR A 42 -3.05 -0.98 31.34
N ASP A 43 -3.46 -1.18 32.59
CA ASP A 43 -2.79 -0.63 33.76
C ASP A 43 -1.68 -1.59 34.19
N ILE A 44 -0.43 -1.19 33.97
CA ILE A 44 0.74 -2.05 34.22
C ILE A 44 0.91 -2.34 35.71
N ASP A 45 0.60 -1.38 36.59
CA ASP A 45 0.75 -1.56 38.04
C ASP A 45 -0.31 -2.50 38.60
N LEU A 46 -1.53 -2.43 38.04
CA LEU A 46 -2.60 -3.34 38.42
C LEU A 46 -2.52 -4.68 37.71
N GLY A 47 -1.89 -4.75 36.54
CA GLY A 47 -1.78 -5.95 35.71
C GLY A 47 -3.10 -6.31 35.01
N GLN A 48 -3.94 -5.32 34.72
CA GLN A 48 -5.29 -5.52 34.14
C GLN A 48 -5.78 -4.28 33.38
N PHE A 49 -6.67 -4.46 32.41
CA PHE A 49 -7.38 -3.42 31.68
C PHE A 49 -8.36 -2.67 32.59
N CYS A 50 -8.22 -1.36 32.58
CA CYS A 50 -9.08 -0.44 33.30
C CYS A 50 -9.74 0.55 32.34
N TYR A 51 -10.89 1.11 32.73
CA TYR A 51 -11.47 2.22 31.99
C TYR A 51 -10.48 3.39 31.92
N ALA A 52 -10.52 4.16 30.82
CA ALA A 52 -9.61 5.27 30.62
C ALA A 52 -10.32 6.63 30.78
N TYR A 53 -9.69 7.55 31.50
CA TYR A 53 -9.99 8.98 31.41
C TYR A 53 -9.20 9.60 30.26
N LEU A 54 -9.76 10.64 29.64
CA LEU A 54 -9.01 11.51 28.73
C LEU A 54 -8.58 12.77 29.50
N ILE A 55 -7.32 12.83 29.90
CA ILE A 55 -6.74 13.95 30.66
C ILE A 55 -5.71 14.65 29.79
N LYS A 56 -5.91 15.94 29.51
CA LYS A 56 -5.04 16.73 28.62
C LYS A 56 -4.80 16.08 27.25
N GLY A 57 -5.79 15.35 26.74
CA GLY A 57 -5.70 14.67 25.45
C GLY A 57 -4.97 13.32 25.48
N GLU A 58 -4.56 12.80 26.64
CA GLU A 58 -3.95 11.49 26.81
C GLU A 58 -4.86 10.56 27.63
N PHE A 59 -4.84 9.27 27.32
CA PHE A 59 -5.51 8.25 28.10
C PHE A 59 -4.75 7.96 29.39
N VAL A 60 -5.47 8.06 30.50
CA VAL A 60 -4.96 7.75 31.83
C VAL A 60 -5.86 6.67 32.43
N SER A 61 -5.25 5.62 33.00
CA SER A 61 -6.00 4.59 33.70
C SER A 61 -6.87 5.19 34.80
N SER A 62 -8.13 4.77 34.87
CA SER A 62 -9.02 5.09 35.98
C SER A 62 -8.76 4.23 37.21
N GLY A 63 -7.97 3.16 37.09
CA GLY A 63 -7.79 2.12 38.11
C GLY A 63 -9.04 1.26 38.36
N VAL A 64 -10.13 1.47 37.61
CA VAL A 64 -11.36 0.67 37.70
C VAL A 64 -11.39 -0.34 36.57
N ASP A 65 -11.41 -1.61 36.93
CA ASP A 65 -11.43 -2.73 35.99
C ASP A 65 -12.81 -2.96 35.35
N LEU A 66 -12.82 -3.77 34.29
CA LEU A 66 -14.01 -4.00 33.45
C LEU A 66 -15.08 -4.90 34.09
N SER A 67 -14.82 -5.51 35.26
CA SER A 67 -15.87 -6.23 36.01
C SER A 67 -16.80 -5.29 36.77
N ARG A 68 -16.45 -4.00 36.87
CA ARG A 68 -17.22 -2.97 37.56
C ARG A 68 -17.89 -2.02 36.56
N ALA A 69 -18.88 -1.30 37.07
CA ALA A 69 -19.51 -0.22 36.31
C ALA A 69 -18.48 0.85 35.92
N PRO A 70 -18.59 1.45 34.72
CA PRO A 70 -17.69 2.51 34.28
C PRO A 70 -17.75 3.68 35.27
N PRO A 71 -16.60 4.26 35.65
CA PRO A 71 -16.54 5.47 36.46
C PRO A 71 -17.39 6.62 35.88
N GLU A 72 -17.89 7.49 36.76
CA GLU A 72 -18.61 8.69 36.33
C GLU A 72 -17.74 9.55 35.40
N LYS A 73 -18.39 10.23 34.44
CA LYS A 73 -17.75 11.18 33.50
C LYS A 73 -16.76 10.55 32.51
N ILE A 74 -16.79 9.23 32.30
CA ILE A 74 -16.16 8.59 31.15
C ILE A 74 -17.18 8.49 30.02
N TRP A 75 -16.81 8.96 28.83
CA TRP A 75 -17.64 8.88 27.63
C TRP A 75 -17.19 7.74 26.73
N ARG A 76 -18.07 7.32 25.82
CA ARG A 76 -17.77 6.29 24.84
C ARG A 76 -16.98 6.87 23.67
N HIS A 77 -16.21 6.01 23.02
CA HIS A 77 -15.46 6.32 21.80
C HIS A 77 -14.45 7.47 21.96
N LEU A 78 -13.87 7.60 23.15
CA LEU A 78 -12.81 8.57 23.38
C LEU A 78 -11.62 8.28 22.45
N LYS A 79 -10.99 9.36 22.01
CA LYS A 79 -9.78 9.36 21.21
C LYS A 79 -8.78 10.28 21.90
N GLU A 80 -7.53 9.85 21.98
CA GLU A 80 -6.45 10.75 22.36
C GLU A 80 -6.39 11.92 21.38
N SER A 81 -5.94 13.07 21.89
CA SER A 81 -5.63 14.21 21.05
C SER A 81 -4.64 13.80 19.97
N GLU A 82 -4.72 14.45 18.84
CA GLU A 82 -3.81 14.26 17.72
C GLU A 82 -2.33 14.37 18.14
N GLN A 83 -2.00 15.37 18.96
CA GLN A 83 -0.65 15.57 19.50
C GLN A 83 -0.12 14.36 20.28
N VAL A 84 -0.95 13.75 21.14
CA VAL A 84 -0.54 12.57 21.93
C VAL A 84 -0.41 11.33 21.05
N ARG A 85 -1.35 11.12 20.12
CA ARG A 85 -1.28 10.00 19.16
C ARG A 85 0.01 10.07 18.34
N ASN A 86 0.37 11.27 17.87
CA ASN A 86 1.57 11.48 17.08
C ASN A 86 2.85 11.36 17.91
N SER A 87 2.87 11.81 19.16
CA SER A 87 4.03 11.59 20.04
C SER A 87 4.29 10.10 20.31
N LYS A 88 3.22 9.31 20.54
CA LYS A 88 3.31 7.85 20.68
C LYS A 88 3.76 7.20 19.38
N PHE A 89 3.22 7.66 18.25
CA PHE A 89 3.64 7.25 16.92
C PHE A 89 5.12 7.50 16.70
N GLU A 90 5.60 8.74 16.88
CA GLU A 90 7.00 9.14 16.64
C GLU A 90 7.97 8.37 17.52
N THR A 91 7.64 8.19 18.80
CA THR A 91 8.47 7.43 19.73
C THR A 91 8.65 6.00 19.24
N ARG A 92 7.57 5.40 18.74
CA ARG A 92 7.59 4.03 18.23
C ARG A 92 8.26 3.93 16.86
N TYR A 93 7.96 4.87 15.95
CA TYR A 93 8.56 5.00 14.63
C TYR A 93 10.08 5.19 14.70
N ALA A 94 10.56 6.09 15.58
CA ALA A 94 11.99 6.32 15.78
C ALA A 94 12.74 5.08 16.28
N ARG A 95 12.06 4.21 17.03
CA ARG A 95 12.60 2.93 17.51
C ARG A 95 12.58 1.84 16.43
N MET A 96 11.63 1.92 15.49
CA MET A 96 11.40 0.97 14.39
C MET A 96 12.05 1.40 13.07
N ASN A 97 12.85 2.46 13.05
CA ASN A 97 13.71 2.80 11.91
C ASN A 97 15.14 2.32 12.13
N PRO A 98 15.75 1.58 11.18
CA PRO A 98 17.15 1.20 11.29
C PRO A 98 18.05 2.42 11.52
N PRO A 99 19.16 2.27 12.27
CA PRO A 99 20.22 3.27 12.26
C PRO A 99 20.64 3.49 10.80
N ALA A 100 20.72 4.75 10.39
CA ALA A 100 21.24 5.07 9.06
C ALA A 100 22.63 4.44 8.89
N GLU A 101 22.85 3.75 7.77
CA GLU A 101 24.21 3.38 7.41
C GLU A 101 25.09 4.63 7.34
N LEU A 102 26.38 4.47 7.68
CA LEU A 102 27.40 5.51 7.80
C LEU A 102 27.78 6.19 6.46
N TYR A 103 26.91 6.15 5.46
CA TYR A 103 27.05 6.91 4.23
C TYR A 103 25.74 7.65 3.93
N ARG A 104 25.69 8.91 4.34
CA ARG A 104 24.63 9.87 3.97
C ARG A 104 25.28 11.03 3.21
N PRO A 105 24.89 11.31 1.95
CA PRO A 105 24.61 12.67 1.57
C PRO A 105 23.34 13.14 2.30
N VAL A 106 23.25 14.44 2.47
CA VAL A 106 22.47 15.13 3.49
C VAL A 106 20.96 15.15 3.17
N ALA A 107 20.14 14.83 4.19
CA ALA A 107 18.75 15.24 4.47
C ALA A 107 17.55 14.75 3.60
N ASN A 108 16.56 14.20 4.32
CA ASN A 108 15.12 14.09 4.01
C ASN A 108 14.65 13.02 3.01
N LEU A 109 14.78 11.74 3.37
CA LEU A 109 14.11 10.63 2.68
C LEU A 109 12.71 10.40 3.27
N ARG A 110 11.71 10.97 2.60
CA ARG A 110 10.27 10.76 2.86
C ARG A 110 9.60 10.38 1.52
N THR A 111 10.24 9.40 0.86
CA THR A 111 10.24 9.00 -0.56
C THR A 111 10.69 10.08 -1.56
N PHE A 112 12.00 10.04 -1.85
CA PHE A 112 12.53 10.23 -3.19
C PHE A 112 12.86 8.83 -3.66
N GLY A 113 12.28 8.31 -4.74
CA GLY A 113 12.57 6.97 -5.24
C GLY A 113 14.05 6.80 -5.62
N PRO A 114 14.93 6.31 -4.73
CA PRO A 114 16.32 6.09 -5.11
C PRO A 114 16.41 4.90 -6.09
N ASN A 115 15.37 4.04 -6.06
CA ASN A 115 15.14 2.88 -6.90
C ASN A 115 13.79 2.96 -7.63
N LYS A 116 13.43 4.12 -8.20
CA LYS A 116 12.22 4.29 -9.03
C LYS A 116 10.90 3.91 -8.32
N GLY A 117 10.72 4.33 -7.06
CA GLY A 117 9.51 4.07 -6.26
C GLY A 117 9.61 2.87 -5.28
N LEU A 118 10.69 2.11 -5.30
CA LEU A 118 10.96 1.05 -4.32
C LEU A 118 11.82 1.56 -3.14
N LEU A 119 11.72 0.87 -2.00
CA LEU A 119 12.62 1.07 -0.86
C LEU A 119 14.06 0.66 -1.22
N GLU A 120 15.04 1.27 -0.56
CA GLU A 120 16.45 0.90 -0.73
C GLU A 120 16.77 -0.48 -0.16
N GLY A 121 17.85 -1.09 -0.65
CA GLY A 121 18.40 -2.33 -0.11
C GLY A 121 18.25 -3.53 -1.03
N ARG A 122 18.49 -4.69 -0.45
CA ARG A 122 18.55 -5.98 -1.14
C ARG A 122 17.16 -6.40 -1.66
N ARG A 123 17.10 -6.89 -2.90
CA ARG A 123 15.88 -7.42 -3.51
C ARG A 123 16.02 -8.92 -3.77
N LEU A 124 14.97 -9.64 -3.42
CA LEU A 124 14.79 -11.09 -3.52
C LEU A 124 13.46 -11.39 -4.22
N SER A 125 13.15 -10.62 -5.26
CA SER A 125 11.88 -10.66 -5.97
C SER A 125 11.81 -11.75 -7.05
N GLU A 126 12.86 -12.55 -7.25
CA GLU A 126 12.90 -13.62 -8.26
C GLU A 126 13.78 -14.80 -7.81
N GLY A 127 13.53 -15.96 -8.41
CA GLY A 127 14.23 -17.21 -8.12
C GLY A 127 13.65 -17.98 -6.94
N ASP A 128 14.45 -18.94 -6.45
CA ASP A 128 14.13 -19.78 -5.29
C ASP A 128 14.67 -19.14 -4.01
N ILE A 129 13.76 -18.60 -3.19
CA ILE A 129 14.12 -17.95 -1.92
C ILE A 129 13.58 -18.80 -0.77
N LYS A 130 14.43 -19.07 0.23
CA LYS A 130 14.05 -19.78 1.45
C LYS A 130 14.05 -18.84 2.64
N GLY A 131 12.89 -18.68 3.26
CA GLY A 131 12.73 -18.03 4.56
C GLY A 131 12.92 -19.00 5.72
N LEU A 132 13.39 -18.49 6.85
CA LEU A 132 13.38 -19.19 8.13
C LEU A 132 12.16 -18.73 8.93
N THR A 133 11.22 -19.63 9.22
CA THR A 133 10.09 -19.34 10.10
C THR A 133 10.26 -20.03 11.44
N ILE A 134 10.37 -19.25 12.51
CA ILE A 134 10.53 -19.75 13.88
C ILE A 134 9.21 -19.60 14.62
N LEU A 135 8.65 -20.72 15.04
CA LEU A 135 7.48 -20.78 15.92
C LEU A 135 7.94 -20.56 17.34
N VAL A 136 7.34 -19.58 18.00
CA VAL A 136 7.73 -19.13 19.32
C VAL A 136 6.55 -19.31 20.27
N GLN A 137 6.80 -19.82 21.46
CA GLN A 137 5.82 -19.83 22.54
C GLN A 137 6.46 -19.31 23.82
N PHE A 138 5.61 -18.80 24.71
CA PHE A 138 6.05 -18.18 25.95
C PHE A 138 6.04 -19.21 27.07
N LYS A 139 6.59 -18.85 28.24
CA LYS A 139 6.54 -19.72 29.42
C LYS A 139 5.10 -20.00 29.87
N ASP A 140 4.24 -18.99 29.80
CA ASP A 140 2.83 -18.98 30.24
C ASP A 140 1.81 -19.19 29.11
N VAL A 141 2.16 -18.85 27.87
CA VAL A 141 1.28 -18.99 26.70
C VAL A 141 1.85 -20.00 25.71
N LYS A 142 1.11 -21.09 25.50
CA LYS A 142 1.45 -22.20 24.59
C LYS A 142 0.50 -22.20 23.38
N SER A 143 0.98 -22.72 22.25
CA SER A 143 0.15 -22.92 21.05
C SER A 143 -0.15 -24.40 20.85
N ASN A 144 -1.35 -24.71 20.37
CA ASN A 144 -1.67 -26.03 19.82
C ASN A 144 -1.47 -26.10 18.29
N VAL A 145 -1.15 -24.97 17.65
CA VAL A 145 -0.75 -24.93 16.23
C VAL A 145 0.57 -25.65 16.09
N THR A 146 0.60 -26.67 15.22
CA THR A 146 1.79 -27.50 15.02
C THR A 146 2.71 -26.89 13.95
N GLN A 147 3.97 -27.38 13.92
CA GLN A 147 4.91 -27.05 12.85
C GLN A 147 4.33 -27.39 11.46
N GLU A 148 3.66 -28.53 11.34
CA GLU A 148 3.02 -28.99 10.10
C GLU A 148 1.86 -28.06 9.66
N ASP A 149 1.06 -27.56 10.61
CA ASP A 149 -0.03 -26.63 10.29
C ASP A 149 0.51 -25.35 9.64
N VAL A 150 1.60 -24.81 10.18
CA VAL A 150 2.25 -23.61 9.63
C VAL A 150 2.98 -23.94 8.34
N ASP A 151 3.67 -25.08 8.25
CA ASP A 151 4.34 -25.50 7.02
C ASP A 151 3.36 -25.58 5.86
N ARG A 152 2.20 -26.20 6.07
CA ARG A 152 1.13 -26.26 5.06
C ARG A 152 0.58 -24.89 4.70
N MET A 153 0.40 -24.00 5.67
CA MET A 153 -0.04 -22.61 5.40
C MET A 153 0.98 -21.83 4.57
N LEU A 154 2.28 -22.03 4.82
CA LEU A 154 3.33 -21.25 4.15
C LEU A 154 3.77 -21.87 2.83
N ASN A 155 3.84 -23.19 2.73
CA ASN A 155 4.45 -23.92 1.61
C ASN A 155 3.48 -24.80 0.83
N GLY A 156 2.35 -25.15 1.42
CA GLY A 156 1.45 -26.18 0.91
C GLY A 156 0.93 -25.87 -0.48
N GLU A 157 0.96 -26.87 -1.35
CA GLU A 157 0.30 -26.82 -2.65
C GLU A 157 -1.22 -26.93 -2.45
N ASN A 158 -2.00 -26.06 -3.10
CA ASN A 158 -3.47 -26.02 -3.00
C ASN A 158 -4.00 -25.85 -1.55
N TYR A 159 -3.25 -25.17 -0.68
CA TYR A 159 -3.69 -24.89 0.68
C TYR A 159 -4.94 -24.00 0.71
N THR A 160 -6.03 -24.49 1.29
CA THR A 160 -7.32 -23.76 1.39
C THR A 160 -7.93 -23.84 2.79
N GLU A 161 -7.15 -24.26 3.78
CA GLU A 161 -7.65 -24.45 5.14
C GLU A 161 -7.97 -23.12 5.82
N ASN A 162 -8.90 -23.19 6.78
CA ASN A 162 -9.34 -22.04 7.58
C ASN A 162 -9.89 -20.87 6.76
N GLY A 163 -10.29 -21.10 5.51
CA GLY A 163 -10.81 -20.08 4.61
C GLY A 163 -9.73 -19.27 3.88
N ASN A 164 -8.46 -19.65 3.98
CA ASN A 164 -7.39 -19.07 3.17
C ASN A 164 -7.59 -19.42 1.70
N PHE A 165 -7.29 -18.47 0.80
CA PHE A 165 -7.41 -18.72 -0.64
C PHE A 165 -6.30 -19.66 -1.15
N CYS A 166 -5.08 -19.48 -0.66
CA CYS A 166 -3.90 -20.24 -1.03
C CYS A 166 -2.87 -20.23 0.12
N SER A 167 -1.72 -20.87 -0.08
CA SER A 167 -0.56 -20.72 0.81
C SER A 167 0.22 -19.43 0.52
N ALA A 168 1.07 -19.00 1.44
CA ALA A 168 1.93 -17.82 1.20
C ALA A 168 2.85 -18.00 -0.03
N ARG A 169 3.44 -19.19 -0.19
CA ARG A 169 4.21 -19.57 -1.39
C ARG A 169 3.41 -19.37 -2.67
N GLU A 170 2.19 -19.93 -2.70
CA GLU A 170 1.33 -19.85 -3.89
C GLU A 170 0.88 -18.42 -4.17
N TYR A 171 0.60 -17.62 -3.15
CA TYR A 171 0.31 -16.19 -3.31
C TYR A 171 1.45 -15.47 -4.04
N PHE A 172 2.69 -15.58 -3.56
CA PHE A 172 3.84 -14.94 -4.22
C PHE A 172 4.10 -15.50 -5.62
N ARG A 173 3.89 -16.81 -5.83
CA ARG A 173 4.02 -17.43 -7.15
C ARG A 173 2.98 -16.89 -8.14
N LEU A 174 1.73 -16.73 -7.72
CA LEU A 174 0.66 -16.16 -8.54
C LEU A 174 0.94 -14.69 -8.89
N MET A 175 1.27 -13.86 -7.88
CA MET A 175 1.53 -12.43 -8.08
C MET A 175 2.74 -12.17 -8.99
N SER A 176 3.75 -13.05 -8.94
CA SER A 176 4.99 -12.91 -9.71
C SER A 176 4.96 -13.57 -11.09
N GLY A 177 3.83 -14.14 -11.51
CA GLY A 177 3.77 -14.93 -12.75
C GLY A 177 4.68 -16.15 -12.74
N GLY A 178 5.04 -16.66 -11.55
CA GLY A 178 5.96 -17.78 -11.34
C GLY A 178 7.43 -17.41 -11.23
N LYS A 179 7.80 -16.12 -11.26
CA LYS A 179 9.21 -15.68 -11.15
C LYS A 179 9.80 -15.85 -9.75
N LEU A 180 8.97 -15.78 -8.71
CA LEU A 180 9.39 -15.96 -7.32
C LEU A 180 8.80 -17.24 -6.74
N ASN A 181 9.66 -18.13 -6.27
CA ASN A 181 9.29 -19.29 -5.47
C ASN A 181 9.79 -19.09 -4.04
N TYR A 182 8.95 -18.47 -3.21
CA TYR A 182 9.25 -18.22 -1.80
C TYR A 182 8.75 -19.36 -0.92
N THR A 183 9.68 -20.12 -0.35
CA THR A 183 9.39 -21.25 0.57
C THR A 183 9.91 -20.92 1.97
N ASN A 184 9.41 -21.61 2.99
CA ASN A 184 9.80 -21.41 4.38
C ASN A 184 10.21 -22.71 5.05
N VAL A 185 11.32 -22.72 5.78
CA VAL A 185 11.61 -23.82 6.72
C VAL A 185 11.02 -23.43 8.07
N VAL A 186 10.01 -24.17 8.52
CA VAL A 186 9.36 -23.94 9.81
C VAL A 186 10.11 -24.69 10.91
N VAL A 187 10.44 -24.03 12.01
CA VAL A 187 11.18 -24.58 13.16
C VAL A 187 10.46 -24.26 14.46
N GLY A 188 10.48 -25.16 15.43
CA GLY A 188 9.89 -24.96 16.76
C GLY A 188 8.69 -25.89 17.02
N PRO A 189 7.88 -25.61 18.07
CA PRO A 189 7.86 -24.37 18.84
C PRO A 189 9.03 -24.26 19.83
N ILE A 190 9.70 -23.10 19.83
CA ILE A 190 10.71 -22.72 20.81
C ILE A 190 10.00 -22.12 22.02
N THR A 191 10.29 -22.62 23.21
CA THR A 191 9.78 -22.05 24.46
C THR A 191 10.73 -20.99 24.99
N LEU A 192 10.33 -19.72 24.90
CA LEU A 192 11.05 -18.61 25.50
C LEU A 192 11.12 -18.71 27.02
N SER A 193 12.16 -18.10 27.61
CA SER A 193 12.48 -18.20 29.03
C SER A 193 11.53 -17.42 29.95
N LYS A 194 10.83 -16.42 29.43
CA LYS A 194 9.93 -15.54 30.20
C LYS A 194 8.46 -15.65 29.76
N ASN A 195 7.58 -15.06 30.55
CA ASN A 195 6.16 -14.93 30.26
C ASN A 195 5.94 -13.91 29.14
N ARG A 196 4.81 -14.00 28.40
CA ARG A 196 4.51 -13.13 27.25
C ARG A 196 4.63 -11.65 27.58
N GLN A 197 4.16 -11.23 28.76
CA GLN A 197 4.19 -9.82 29.16
C GLN A 197 5.60 -9.22 29.23
N TYR A 198 6.63 -10.02 29.56
CA TYR A 198 8.01 -9.54 29.53
C TYR A 198 8.42 -9.09 28.13
N TYR A 199 8.05 -9.87 27.11
CA TYR A 199 8.38 -9.59 25.71
C TYR A 199 7.54 -8.47 25.10
N ALA A 200 6.50 -7.97 25.77
CA ALA A 200 5.86 -6.73 25.34
C ALA A 200 6.85 -5.56 25.34
N ASN A 201 7.88 -5.58 26.19
CA ASN A 201 8.89 -4.53 26.28
C ASN A 201 10.32 -5.00 25.95
N HIS A 202 10.49 -6.27 25.55
CA HIS A 202 11.79 -6.85 25.22
C HIS A 202 11.68 -7.68 23.94
N LEU A 203 12.52 -7.39 22.97
CA LEU A 203 12.46 -8.07 21.68
C LEU A 203 12.84 -9.55 21.82
N LEU A 204 11.98 -10.45 21.32
CA LEU A 204 12.17 -11.90 21.43
C LEU A 204 13.14 -12.50 20.39
N VAL A 205 13.50 -11.71 19.37
CA VAL A 205 14.17 -12.17 18.14
C VAL A 205 15.50 -12.83 18.43
N GLU A 206 16.34 -12.22 19.26
CA GLU A 206 17.68 -12.74 19.55
C GLU A 206 17.62 -14.07 20.31
N GLU A 207 16.80 -14.15 21.36
CA GLU A 207 16.62 -15.39 22.13
C GLU A 207 16.03 -16.52 21.27
N ALA A 208 14.99 -16.24 20.49
CA ALA A 208 14.37 -17.23 19.63
C ALA A 208 15.31 -17.73 18.53
N LEU A 209 16.09 -16.83 17.92
CA LEU A 209 17.07 -17.19 16.88
C LEU A 209 18.19 -18.05 17.45
N ASP A 210 18.75 -17.68 18.60
CA ASP A 210 19.83 -18.45 19.23
C ASP A 210 19.38 -19.86 19.60
N MET A 211 18.18 -19.98 20.17
CA MET A 211 17.59 -21.29 20.46
C MET A 211 17.33 -22.13 19.19
N ALA A 212 16.97 -21.49 18.07
CA ALA A 212 16.78 -22.19 16.80
C ALA A 212 18.12 -22.73 16.26
N ILE A 213 19.18 -21.92 16.31
CA ILE A 213 20.53 -22.32 15.91
C ILE A 213 21.03 -23.46 16.80
N ASP A 214 20.85 -23.35 18.12
CA ASP A 214 21.24 -24.38 19.08
C ASP A 214 20.48 -25.71 18.86
N SER A 215 19.26 -25.65 18.29
CA SER A 215 18.49 -26.83 17.90
C SER A 215 18.94 -27.46 16.57
N GLY A 216 19.95 -26.90 15.90
CA GLY A 216 20.56 -27.44 14.69
C GLY A 216 20.21 -26.72 13.39
N VAL A 217 19.58 -25.55 13.45
CA VAL A 217 19.30 -24.75 12.24
C VAL A 217 20.61 -24.21 11.65
N ASP A 218 20.92 -24.59 10.41
CA ASP A 218 22.02 -24.00 9.64
C ASP A 218 21.54 -22.77 8.88
N LEU A 219 22.00 -21.59 9.30
CA LEU A 219 21.59 -20.32 8.68
C LEU A 219 22.04 -20.18 7.22
N LYS A 220 23.05 -20.93 6.76
CA LYS A 220 23.57 -20.82 5.39
C LYS A 220 22.57 -21.22 4.32
N ILE A 221 21.60 -22.07 4.64
CA ILE A 221 20.61 -22.54 3.65
C ILE A 221 19.60 -21.46 3.26
N PHE A 222 19.61 -20.33 3.98
CA PHE A 222 18.72 -19.18 3.79
C PHE A 222 19.46 -17.98 3.19
N ASP A 223 20.58 -18.20 2.50
CA ASP A 223 21.37 -17.17 1.83
C ASP A 223 21.42 -17.46 0.33
N SER A 224 20.38 -17.07 -0.39
CA SER A 224 20.26 -17.31 -1.83
C SER A 224 21.29 -16.57 -2.69
N GLN A 225 21.98 -15.57 -2.14
CA GLN A 225 22.95 -14.76 -2.89
C GLN A 225 24.41 -14.96 -2.43
N ASP A 226 24.66 -15.85 -1.46
CA ASP A 226 25.99 -16.16 -0.91
C ASP A 226 26.73 -14.93 -0.35
N GLU A 227 26.00 -14.04 0.32
CA GLU A 227 26.51 -12.77 0.85
C GLU A 227 26.84 -12.82 2.36
N GLY A 228 26.61 -13.97 2.99
CA GLY A 228 26.65 -14.15 4.44
C GLY A 228 25.47 -13.47 5.14
N ILE A 229 24.32 -13.35 4.47
CA ILE A 229 23.11 -12.69 4.97
C ILE A 229 21.92 -13.63 4.84
N VAL A 230 21.17 -13.79 5.93
CA VAL A 230 19.90 -14.54 5.91
C VAL A 230 18.83 -13.72 5.19
N ASP A 231 18.22 -14.31 4.18
CA ASP A 231 17.26 -13.71 3.24
C ASP A 231 16.02 -13.14 3.89
N ALA A 232 15.32 -13.99 4.66
CA ALA A 232 14.08 -13.65 5.33
C ALA A 232 13.95 -14.47 6.61
N ILE A 233 13.64 -13.80 7.73
CA ILE A 233 13.38 -14.44 9.02
C ILE A 233 11.99 -14.01 9.51
N ASN A 234 11.18 -14.99 9.85
CA ASN A 234 9.80 -14.83 10.27
C ASN A 234 9.65 -15.39 11.70
N PHE A 235 9.16 -14.59 12.65
CA PHE A 235 8.85 -15.04 14.00
C PHE A 235 7.34 -15.08 14.19
N LEU A 236 6.80 -16.27 14.44
CA LEU A 236 5.37 -16.45 14.67
C LEU A 236 5.14 -16.90 16.11
N TYR A 237 4.60 -16.00 16.95
CA TYR A 237 4.43 -16.27 18.38
C TYR A 237 3.05 -16.84 18.74
N ALA A 238 3.01 -17.64 19.81
CA ALA A 238 1.82 -18.33 20.30
C ALA A 238 0.75 -17.37 20.88
N GLY A 239 -0.51 -17.66 20.57
CA GLY A 239 -1.67 -16.93 21.06
C GLY A 239 -2.08 -15.81 20.13
N GLN A 240 -3.18 -15.12 20.49
CA GLN A 240 -3.70 -14.03 19.68
C GLN A 240 -2.69 -12.90 19.48
N THR A 241 -2.80 -12.22 18.34
CA THR A 241 -2.15 -10.95 18.03
C THR A 241 -2.27 -9.95 19.18
N GLN A 242 -1.10 -9.54 19.66
CA GLN A 242 -0.92 -8.51 20.65
C GLN A 242 -0.61 -7.21 19.93
N TYR A 243 -1.25 -6.11 20.32
CA TYR A 243 -1.01 -4.77 19.74
C TYR A 243 -0.26 -3.89 20.73
N ILE A 244 0.71 -4.48 21.46
CA ILE A 244 1.44 -3.85 22.56
C ILE A 244 2.95 -3.97 22.35
N GLY A 245 3.67 -2.84 22.50
CA GLY A 245 5.14 -2.78 22.45
C GLY A 245 5.79 -3.62 21.35
N GLU A 246 6.78 -4.44 21.70
CA GLU A 246 7.54 -5.31 20.76
C GLU A 246 6.74 -6.51 20.24
N LEU A 247 5.58 -6.83 20.83
CA LEU A 247 4.72 -7.94 20.37
C LEU A 247 3.71 -7.53 19.31
N TRP A 248 3.58 -6.24 19.05
CA TRP A 248 2.83 -5.76 17.87
C TRP A 248 3.44 -6.35 16.60
N PRO A 249 2.65 -6.89 15.66
CA PRO A 249 3.16 -7.27 14.35
C PRO A 249 3.97 -6.17 13.64
N HIS A 250 5.16 -6.50 13.17
CA HIS A 250 6.01 -5.55 12.45
C HIS A 250 7.08 -6.26 11.62
N ASN A 251 7.70 -5.52 10.71
CA ASN A 251 9.03 -5.82 10.21
C ASN A 251 10.06 -4.84 10.80
N TYR A 252 11.29 -5.30 11.01
CA TYR A 252 12.37 -4.41 11.42
C TYR A 252 13.73 -4.92 10.97
N PHE A 253 14.69 -3.99 10.89
CA PHE A 253 16.08 -4.32 10.64
C PHE A 253 16.76 -4.66 11.97
N LEU A 254 17.35 -5.85 12.04
CA LEU A 254 18.20 -6.24 13.15
C LEU A 254 19.39 -7.01 12.61
N LYS A 255 20.59 -6.53 12.90
CA LYS A 255 21.85 -7.15 12.48
C LYS A 255 22.49 -7.88 13.66
N LEU A 256 22.19 -9.16 13.77
CA LEU A 256 22.87 -10.11 14.64
C LEU A 256 23.90 -10.86 13.80
N LYS A 257 25.10 -11.08 14.35
CA LYS A 257 26.14 -11.91 13.71
C LYS A 257 26.23 -13.24 14.45
N ARG A 258 26.15 -14.34 13.71
CA ARG A 258 26.32 -15.72 14.22
C ARG A 258 27.24 -16.47 13.26
N GLY A 259 28.49 -16.68 13.70
CA GLY A 259 29.55 -17.16 12.82
C GLY A 259 29.80 -16.21 11.64
N ASN A 260 29.66 -16.75 10.42
CA ASN A 260 29.80 -15.98 9.17
C ASN A 260 28.47 -15.39 8.68
N MET A 261 27.35 -15.76 9.28
CA MET A 261 26.02 -15.30 8.88
C MET A 261 25.61 -14.06 9.66
N LYS A 262 24.82 -13.21 9.00
CA LYS A 262 24.19 -12.02 9.58
C LYS A 262 22.69 -12.06 9.33
N THR A 263 21.91 -11.59 10.28
CA THR A 263 20.51 -11.26 10.04
C THR A 263 20.40 -9.87 9.39
N HIS A 264 19.25 -9.61 8.77
CA HIS A 264 18.95 -8.33 8.12
C HIS A 264 17.54 -7.88 8.50
N PHE A 265 16.55 -8.04 7.62
CA PHE A 265 15.15 -7.85 8.00
C PHE A 265 14.60 -9.11 8.67
N TYR A 266 13.72 -8.89 9.64
CA TYR A 266 12.83 -9.92 10.15
C TYR A 266 11.40 -9.38 10.18
N MET A 267 10.43 -10.29 10.20
CA MET A 267 9.08 -9.97 10.63
C MET A 267 8.73 -10.73 11.91
N LEU A 268 7.81 -10.16 12.66
CA LEU A 268 7.25 -10.74 13.87
C LEU A 268 5.73 -10.60 13.79
N SER A 269 4.99 -11.69 14.02
CA SER A 269 3.53 -11.70 14.08
C SER A 269 3.01 -12.84 14.96
N SER A 270 1.71 -12.88 15.20
CA SER A 270 1.04 -13.93 15.98
C SER A 270 0.64 -15.12 15.11
N LEU A 271 0.62 -16.32 15.69
CA LEU A 271 0.05 -17.55 15.11
C LEU A 271 -1.47 -17.64 15.25
N GLY A 272 -2.08 -16.82 16.12
CA GLY A 272 -3.44 -17.01 16.57
C GLY A 272 -3.54 -17.95 17.77
N ARG A 273 -4.75 -18.13 18.31
CA ARG A 273 -4.98 -19.01 19.47
C ARG A 273 -5.03 -20.48 19.08
N SER A 274 -5.45 -20.74 17.85
CA SER A 274 -5.60 -22.07 17.30
C SER A 274 -5.40 -22.04 15.79
N LYS A 275 -5.40 -23.23 15.19
CA LYS A 275 -5.25 -23.42 13.75
C LYS A 275 -6.25 -22.60 12.94
N GLU A 276 -7.47 -22.42 13.44
CA GLU A 276 -8.57 -21.71 12.76
C GLU A 276 -8.35 -20.19 12.65
N ASP A 277 -7.47 -19.64 13.48
CA ASP A 277 -7.09 -18.22 13.46
C ASP A 277 -5.99 -17.91 12.42
N MET A 278 -5.35 -18.94 11.85
CA MET A 278 -4.24 -18.75 10.92
C MET A 278 -4.67 -18.10 9.60
N SER A 279 -3.91 -17.08 9.19
CA SER A 279 -4.15 -16.32 7.97
C SER A 279 -2.83 -15.88 7.33
N ILE A 280 -2.82 -15.74 6.00
CA ILE A 280 -1.61 -15.40 5.23
C ILE A 280 -1.39 -13.90 5.02
N GLY A 281 -2.41 -13.07 5.19
CA GLY A 281 -2.39 -11.68 4.70
C GLY A 281 -1.29 -10.81 5.32
N THR A 282 -1.20 -10.78 6.65
CA THR A 282 -0.11 -10.05 7.33
C THR A 282 1.26 -10.66 7.00
N PHE A 283 1.36 -11.99 6.93
CA PHE A 283 2.61 -12.67 6.55
C PHE A 283 3.09 -12.23 5.16
N CYS A 284 2.18 -12.22 4.18
CA CYS A 284 2.46 -11.81 2.80
C CYS A 284 2.81 -10.33 2.73
N HIS A 285 2.11 -9.46 3.47
CA HIS A 285 2.40 -8.04 3.53
C HIS A 285 3.86 -7.81 3.98
N GLU A 286 4.23 -8.33 5.16
CA GLU A 286 5.55 -8.10 5.73
C GLU A 286 6.67 -8.71 4.89
N ASN A 287 6.42 -9.87 4.28
CA ASN A 287 7.36 -10.47 3.34
C ASN A 287 7.46 -9.70 2.02
N GLY A 288 6.43 -8.98 1.60
CA GLY A 288 6.49 -8.05 0.47
C GLY A 288 7.56 -6.96 0.69
N HIS A 289 7.62 -6.39 1.90
CA HIS A 289 8.69 -5.44 2.25
C HIS A 289 10.08 -6.08 2.27
N MET A 290 10.20 -7.29 2.84
CA MET A 290 11.50 -7.97 2.98
C MET A 290 12.05 -8.45 1.64
N LEU A 291 11.21 -9.07 0.81
CA LEU A 291 11.61 -9.69 -0.46
C LEU A 291 11.67 -8.67 -1.59
N CYS A 292 10.65 -7.82 -1.71
CA CYS A 292 10.45 -7.00 -2.90
C CYS A 292 10.80 -5.53 -2.68
N ARG A 293 11.06 -5.11 -1.42
CA ARG A 293 11.31 -3.72 -1.05
C ARG A 293 10.16 -2.80 -1.47
N TRP A 294 8.93 -3.32 -1.48
CA TRP A 294 7.76 -2.49 -1.70
C TRP A 294 7.56 -1.54 -0.52
N PRO A 295 7.20 -0.27 -0.77
CA PRO A 295 6.74 0.63 0.27
C PRO A 295 5.30 0.29 0.69
N ASP A 296 4.91 0.74 1.86
CA ASP A 296 3.49 0.93 2.17
C ASP A 296 2.91 1.98 1.20
N LEU A 297 1.69 1.76 0.75
CA LEU A 297 0.99 2.70 -0.15
C LEU A 297 0.01 3.61 0.58
N TYR A 298 -0.05 3.59 1.90
CA TYR A 298 -0.91 4.44 2.73
C TYR A 298 -0.03 5.35 3.60
N ASP A 299 -0.58 6.48 4.05
CA ASP A 299 0.12 7.44 4.92
C ASP A 299 -0.57 7.58 6.28
N TYR A 300 0.28 7.70 7.28
CA TYR A 300 0.01 7.95 8.68
C TYR A 300 -0.08 9.44 9.09
N GLY A 301 0.17 10.39 8.19
CA GLY A 301 0.08 11.84 8.36
C GLY A 301 1.15 12.44 9.26
N VAL A 302 2.40 11.98 9.16
CA VAL A 302 3.55 12.59 9.91
C VAL A 302 4.86 12.46 9.15
N ARG A 303 4.91 11.56 8.16
CA ARG A 303 6.11 11.23 7.41
C ARG A 303 6.50 12.29 6.42
N ASP A 304 5.77 13.36 6.16
CA ASP A 304 6.24 14.48 5.31
C ASP A 304 6.25 15.85 6.04
N GLY A 305 5.76 15.89 7.29
CA GLY A 305 5.69 17.08 8.12
C GLY A 305 4.31 17.75 8.09
N ASP A 306 3.34 17.15 7.40
CA ASP A 306 1.93 17.43 7.57
C ASP A 306 1.26 16.48 8.58
N PHE A 307 -0.07 16.58 8.69
CA PHE A 307 -0.92 15.84 9.61
C PHE A 307 -1.96 14.97 8.88
N GLU A 308 -1.81 14.80 7.56
CA GLU A 308 -2.85 14.24 6.68
C GLU A 308 -2.64 12.73 6.47
N LYS A 309 -3.58 11.93 6.99
CA LYS A 309 -3.57 10.49 6.74
C LYS A 309 -4.17 10.19 5.37
N SER A 310 -3.69 9.15 4.73
CA SER A 310 -4.28 8.58 3.50
C SER A 310 -4.43 7.08 3.66
N ALA A 311 -5.58 6.54 3.24
CA ALA A 311 -5.79 5.10 3.13
C ALA A 311 -5.01 4.48 1.96
N GLY A 312 -4.37 5.31 1.12
CA GLY A 312 -3.57 4.83 0.00
C GLY A 312 -4.43 4.14 -1.04
N LEU A 313 -4.15 2.86 -1.29
CA LEU A 313 -5.01 2.00 -2.11
C LEU A 313 -6.05 1.20 -1.31
N GLY A 314 -6.24 1.49 -0.02
CA GLY A 314 -7.22 0.84 0.85
C GLY A 314 -7.20 -0.69 0.75
N TYR A 315 -8.38 -1.29 0.66
CA TYR A 315 -8.55 -2.74 0.51
C TYR A 315 -8.19 -3.29 -0.88
N TYR A 316 -7.75 -2.43 -1.82
CA TYR A 316 -7.40 -2.82 -3.19
C TYR A 316 -5.93 -3.21 -3.38
N CYS A 317 -5.07 -3.21 -2.36
CA CYS A 317 -3.70 -3.67 -2.52
C CYS A 317 -3.19 -4.35 -1.25
N LEU A 318 -2.41 -5.42 -1.41
CA LEU A 318 -1.68 -6.05 -0.31
C LEU A 318 -0.88 -5.03 0.51
N MET A 319 -0.18 -4.13 -0.17
CA MET A 319 0.68 -3.10 0.46
C MET A 319 -0.10 -1.88 0.98
N SER A 320 -1.41 -2.05 1.16
CA SER A 320 -2.28 -1.16 1.94
C SER A 320 -3.13 -2.01 2.90
N ALA A 321 -4.41 -1.68 3.11
CA ALA A 321 -5.31 -2.44 3.99
C ALA A 321 -5.77 -3.78 3.39
N GLY A 322 -5.47 -4.06 2.12
CA GLY A 322 -5.90 -5.29 1.43
C GLY A 322 -5.34 -6.58 2.03
N ASN A 323 -4.30 -6.51 2.86
CA ASN A 323 -3.82 -7.66 3.64
C ASN A 323 -4.84 -8.16 4.70
N HIS A 324 -5.89 -7.39 4.99
CA HIS A 324 -6.93 -7.72 5.98
C HIS A 324 -8.22 -8.26 5.37
N ASN A 325 -8.31 -8.30 4.05
CA ASN A 325 -9.48 -8.84 3.35
C ASN A 325 -9.81 -10.25 3.84
N ASN A 326 -11.10 -10.47 4.14
CA ASN A 326 -11.61 -11.69 4.78
C ASN A 326 -10.83 -12.10 6.04
N ASN A 327 -10.55 -11.13 6.92
CA ASN A 327 -9.74 -11.32 8.14
C ASN A 327 -8.33 -11.85 7.82
N GLY A 328 -7.74 -11.33 6.75
CA GLY A 328 -6.41 -11.68 6.26
C GLY A 328 -6.27 -13.03 5.56
N ARG A 329 -7.38 -13.74 5.35
CA ARG A 329 -7.36 -15.06 4.70
C ARG A 329 -7.28 -14.97 3.17
N VAL A 330 -7.75 -13.86 2.61
CA VAL A 330 -7.79 -13.63 1.16
C VAL A 330 -7.20 -12.26 0.89
N PRO A 331 -5.88 -12.10 1.08
CA PRO A 331 -5.24 -10.82 0.86
C PRO A 331 -5.44 -10.37 -0.59
N SER A 332 -5.69 -9.07 -0.77
CA SER A 332 -5.80 -8.45 -2.09
C SER A 332 -4.54 -8.73 -2.93
N PRO A 333 -4.64 -8.84 -4.26
CA PRO A 333 -3.48 -8.83 -5.13
C PRO A 333 -2.58 -7.62 -4.88
N VAL A 334 -1.29 -7.79 -5.15
CA VAL A 334 -0.37 -6.64 -5.23
C VAL A 334 -0.72 -5.85 -6.48
N CYS A 335 -0.93 -4.54 -6.32
CA CYS A 335 -1.35 -3.69 -7.44
C CYS A 335 -0.34 -3.72 -8.60
N ALA A 336 -0.85 -3.48 -9.82
CA ALA A 336 -0.03 -3.50 -11.03
C ALA A 336 1.22 -2.60 -10.96
N TYR A 337 1.16 -1.47 -10.23
CA TYR A 337 2.30 -0.58 -10.02
C TYR A 337 3.48 -1.29 -9.38
N LEU A 338 3.26 -1.93 -8.22
CA LEU A 338 4.32 -2.58 -7.47
C LEU A 338 4.83 -3.84 -8.19
N ARG A 339 3.95 -4.60 -8.85
CA ARG A 339 4.34 -5.74 -9.71
C ARG A 339 5.23 -5.28 -10.87
N TYR A 340 4.87 -4.17 -11.52
CA TYR A 340 5.66 -3.60 -12.62
C TYR A 340 7.05 -3.14 -12.16
N LEU A 341 7.14 -2.45 -11.01
CA LEU A 341 8.43 -1.93 -10.50
C LEU A 341 9.44 -3.03 -10.15
N VAL A 342 8.99 -4.19 -9.68
CA VAL A 342 9.87 -5.33 -9.38
C VAL A 342 10.05 -6.27 -10.57
N GLY A 343 9.52 -5.91 -11.74
CA GLY A 343 9.70 -6.65 -12.98
C GLY A 343 8.88 -7.92 -13.08
N TRP A 344 7.73 -8.03 -12.41
CA TRP A 344 6.87 -9.21 -12.47
C TRP A 344 5.91 -9.25 -13.65
N CYS A 345 5.81 -8.16 -14.42
CA CYS A 345 4.97 -8.10 -15.61
C CYS A 345 5.80 -8.27 -16.89
N ASP A 346 5.87 -9.48 -17.44
CA ASP A 346 6.53 -9.76 -18.73
C ASP A 346 5.76 -9.15 -19.91
N ASN A 347 4.44 -9.09 -19.80
CA ASN A 347 3.58 -8.60 -20.88
C ASN A 347 3.19 -7.15 -20.63
N VAL A 348 3.85 -6.22 -21.33
CA VAL A 348 3.54 -4.78 -21.25
C VAL A 348 2.70 -4.36 -22.45
N VAL A 349 1.39 -4.16 -22.22
CA VAL A 349 0.45 -3.66 -23.23
C VAL A 349 0.44 -2.14 -23.21
N ARG A 350 1.03 -1.51 -24.22
CA ARG A 350 1.11 -0.04 -24.33
C ARG A 350 -0.15 0.54 -24.98
N LEU A 351 -0.85 1.38 -24.24
CA LEU A 351 -2.11 2.02 -24.64
C LEU A 351 -1.88 3.25 -25.55
N THR A 352 -1.14 3.07 -26.63
CA THR A 352 -0.64 4.17 -27.48
C THR A 352 -1.54 4.50 -28.67
N ARG A 353 -2.58 3.70 -28.92
CA ARG A 353 -3.44 3.82 -30.11
C ARG A 353 -4.92 3.94 -29.72
N PRO A 354 -5.72 4.66 -30.52
CA PRO A 354 -7.16 4.74 -30.31
C PRO A 354 -7.84 3.45 -30.79
N GLU A 355 -7.89 2.44 -29.93
CA GLU A 355 -8.50 1.14 -30.24
C GLU A 355 -9.15 0.50 -29.00
N LYS A 356 -9.84 -0.62 -29.23
CA LYS A 356 -10.42 -1.43 -28.17
C LYS A 356 -9.35 -2.33 -27.56
N TYR A 357 -9.19 -2.26 -26.25
CA TYR A 357 -8.33 -3.10 -25.44
C TYR A 357 -9.17 -4.04 -24.56
N GLN A 358 -8.51 -5.07 -24.03
CA GLN A 358 -9.12 -6.00 -23.07
C GLN A 358 -8.12 -6.32 -21.96
N THR A 359 -8.60 -6.43 -20.74
CA THR A 359 -7.83 -6.87 -19.58
C THR A 359 -8.52 -8.10 -18.95
N VAL A 360 -7.71 -9.08 -18.56
CA VAL A 360 -8.18 -10.37 -18.03
C VAL A 360 -7.95 -10.40 -16.53
N HIS A 361 -8.98 -10.74 -15.77
CA HIS A 361 -8.86 -10.92 -14.33
C HIS A 361 -7.90 -12.08 -14.01
N GLY A 362 -7.03 -11.89 -13.01
CA GLY A 362 -6.05 -12.89 -12.60
C GLY A 362 -4.81 -13.02 -13.49
N ASP A 363 -4.70 -12.25 -14.58
CA ASP A 363 -3.47 -12.19 -15.39
C ASP A 363 -2.46 -11.22 -14.77
N TYR A 364 -1.83 -11.65 -13.68
CA TYR A 364 -0.85 -10.86 -12.94
C TYR A 364 0.51 -10.75 -13.66
N ASN A 365 0.69 -11.38 -14.83
CA ASN A 365 1.90 -11.21 -15.64
C ASN A 365 1.75 -10.07 -16.67
N THR A 366 0.54 -9.54 -16.85
CA THR A 366 0.26 -8.45 -17.78
C THR A 366 0.03 -7.14 -17.06
N VAL A 367 0.54 -6.06 -17.67
CA VAL A 367 0.25 -4.68 -17.28
C VAL A 367 -0.17 -3.87 -18.50
N HIS A 368 -1.27 -3.13 -18.37
CA HIS A 368 -1.68 -2.14 -19.35
C HIS A 368 -1.18 -0.77 -18.90
N ILE A 369 -0.38 -0.11 -19.74
CA ILE A 369 0.29 1.14 -19.39
C ILE A 369 0.03 2.22 -20.44
N PHE A 370 -0.34 3.41 -19.98
CA PHE A 370 -0.28 4.64 -20.74
C PHE A 370 0.85 5.50 -20.19
N GLU A 371 1.98 5.53 -20.90
CA GLU A 371 3.10 6.42 -20.57
C GLU A 371 2.73 7.85 -20.98
N SER A 372 2.86 8.80 -20.06
CA SER A 372 2.65 10.21 -20.42
C SER A 372 3.75 10.71 -21.36
N ARG A 373 3.53 11.87 -21.98
CA ARG A 373 4.56 12.53 -22.80
C ARG A 373 5.66 13.18 -21.96
N LYS A 374 5.45 13.29 -20.65
CA LYS A 374 6.39 13.91 -19.70
C LYS A 374 7.50 12.91 -19.37
N ARG A 375 8.73 13.39 -19.46
CA ARG A 375 9.92 12.60 -19.17
C ARG A 375 10.77 13.32 -18.14
N HIS A 376 11.31 12.56 -17.20
CA HIS A 376 12.41 12.99 -16.37
C HIS A 376 13.66 12.30 -16.91
N GLU A 377 14.58 13.08 -17.49
CA GLU A 377 15.72 12.55 -18.25
C GLU A 377 15.25 11.58 -19.36
N ASP A 378 15.78 10.35 -19.40
CA ASP A 378 15.48 9.37 -20.44
C ASP A 378 14.24 8.49 -20.14
N PHE A 379 13.60 8.63 -18.97
CA PHE A 379 12.47 7.78 -18.56
C PHE A 379 11.16 8.55 -18.33
N CYS A 380 10.04 7.85 -18.55
CA CYS A 380 8.71 8.33 -18.18
C CYS A 380 8.54 8.10 -16.67
N ASN A 381 8.44 9.17 -15.88
CA ASN A 381 8.21 9.05 -14.44
C ASN A 381 6.72 8.95 -14.11
N GLU A 382 5.88 9.66 -14.87
CA GLU A 382 4.44 9.81 -14.63
C GLU A 382 3.61 9.07 -15.69
N TYR A 383 2.72 8.17 -15.28
CA TYR A 383 1.97 7.28 -16.17
C TYR A 383 0.69 6.75 -15.53
N PHE A 384 -0.17 6.10 -16.34
CA PHE A 384 -1.37 5.44 -15.86
C PHE A 384 -1.29 3.93 -16.09
N LEU A 385 -1.75 3.16 -15.11
CA LEU A 385 -1.86 1.71 -15.20
C LEU A 385 -3.32 1.26 -15.13
N ILE A 386 -3.67 0.23 -15.89
CA ILE A 386 -5.04 -0.31 -15.94
C ILE A 386 -5.04 -1.80 -15.57
N GLU A 387 -5.98 -2.18 -14.70
CA GLU A 387 -6.11 -3.55 -14.19
C GLU A 387 -7.58 -3.98 -14.08
N ASN A 388 -7.86 -5.24 -14.37
CA ASN A 388 -9.17 -5.83 -14.10
C ASN A 388 -9.23 -6.27 -12.64
N ARG A 389 -10.02 -5.56 -11.84
CA ARG A 389 -10.24 -5.82 -10.41
C ARG A 389 -11.70 -6.19 -10.18
N SER A 390 -12.20 -7.11 -11.00
CA SER A 390 -13.52 -7.71 -10.78
C SER A 390 -13.47 -8.58 -9.53
N GLN A 391 -14.55 -8.61 -8.72
CA GLN A 391 -14.66 -9.40 -7.49
C GLN A 391 -14.69 -10.92 -7.75
N LEU A 392 -13.54 -11.46 -8.16
CA LEU A 392 -13.29 -12.86 -8.48
C LEU A 392 -12.01 -13.28 -7.75
N ASP A 393 -11.88 -14.57 -7.41
CA ASP A 393 -10.69 -15.14 -6.77
C ASP A 393 -10.14 -14.31 -5.58
N LEU A 394 -8.89 -13.83 -5.67
CA LEU A 394 -8.22 -13.00 -4.65
C LEU A 394 -8.86 -11.60 -4.48
N ASP A 395 -9.62 -11.14 -5.48
CA ASP A 395 -10.35 -9.88 -5.44
C ASP A 395 -11.79 -10.04 -4.93
N LYS A 396 -12.25 -11.24 -4.57
CA LYS A 396 -13.65 -11.47 -4.18
C LYS A 396 -14.17 -10.59 -3.02
N ASP A 397 -13.26 -10.14 -2.14
CA ASP A 397 -13.57 -9.41 -0.91
C ASP A 397 -13.17 -7.92 -0.96
N ILE A 398 -12.74 -7.39 -2.12
CA ILE A 398 -12.48 -5.94 -2.26
C ILE A 398 -13.80 -5.15 -2.29
N PRO A 399 -13.81 -3.83 -1.99
CA PRO A 399 -15.05 -3.07 -1.84
C PRO A 399 -15.84 -2.79 -3.12
N SER A 400 -15.18 -2.72 -4.28
CA SER A 400 -15.81 -2.46 -5.59
C SER A 400 -15.32 -3.45 -6.65
N SER A 401 -16.15 -3.70 -7.65
CA SER A 401 -15.84 -4.61 -8.77
C SER A 401 -15.78 -3.82 -10.08
N GLY A 402 -14.62 -3.79 -10.74
CA GLY A 402 -14.49 -3.06 -12.00
C GLY A 402 -13.08 -2.90 -12.56
N LEU A 403 -12.95 -1.91 -13.45
CA LEU A 403 -11.68 -1.51 -14.04
C LEU A 403 -10.99 -0.53 -13.08
N ALA A 404 -9.82 -0.90 -12.57
CA ALA A 404 -8.97 -0.01 -11.80
C ALA A 404 -8.07 0.79 -12.74
N ILE A 405 -7.98 2.10 -12.48
CA ILE A 405 -7.06 3.01 -13.17
C ILE A 405 -6.20 3.68 -12.11
N TYR A 406 -4.90 3.41 -12.14
CA TYR A 406 -3.94 3.99 -11.22
C TYR A 406 -3.21 5.16 -11.89
N HIS A 407 -3.04 6.28 -11.19
CA HIS A 407 -2.15 7.38 -11.57
C HIS A 407 -0.86 7.23 -10.78
N CYS A 408 0.24 7.01 -11.50
CA CYS A 408 1.52 6.66 -10.90
C CYS A 408 2.58 7.71 -11.25
N ASP A 409 3.43 8.05 -10.29
CA ASP A 409 4.65 8.81 -10.50
C ASP A 409 5.78 8.26 -9.62
N ILE A 410 6.85 7.73 -10.21
CA ILE A 410 7.97 7.17 -9.44
C ILE A 410 8.81 8.22 -8.70
N LEU A 411 8.54 9.51 -8.92
CA LEU A 411 9.10 10.63 -8.16
C LEU A 411 8.16 11.14 -7.05
N GLY A 412 6.96 10.55 -6.92
CA GLY A 412 5.99 10.88 -5.89
C GLY A 412 6.23 10.18 -4.54
N SER A 413 5.30 10.40 -3.63
CA SER A 413 5.21 9.80 -2.31
C SER A 413 3.76 9.53 -1.96
N ASN A 414 3.42 8.35 -1.45
CA ASN A 414 2.08 8.18 -0.88
C ASN A 414 1.90 8.94 0.45
N GLU A 415 2.98 9.54 0.96
CA GLU A 415 3.01 10.50 2.04
C GLU A 415 2.76 11.95 1.58
N TRP A 416 2.53 12.20 0.28
CA TRP A 416 2.28 13.54 -0.27
C TRP A 416 0.87 13.64 -0.86
N GLN A 417 -0.10 13.96 -0.01
CA GLN A 417 -1.53 13.98 -0.36
C GLN A 417 -1.95 15.25 -1.12
N GLY A 418 -1.05 16.23 -1.26
CA GLY A 418 -1.37 17.54 -1.83
C GLY A 418 -1.82 17.53 -3.30
N GLY A 419 -1.57 16.46 -4.06
CA GLY A 419 -1.96 16.36 -5.47
C GLY A 419 -1.35 17.45 -6.37
N THR A 420 -0.15 17.93 -6.00
CA THR A 420 0.57 19.02 -6.67
C THR A 420 1.77 18.49 -7.45
N PRO A 421 2.35 19.25 -8.41
CA PRO A 421 3.48 18.73 -9.19
C PRO A 421 4.73 18.41 -8.35
N THR A 422 4.88 18.98 -7.16
CA THR A 422 6.02 18.73 -6.26
C THR A 422 5.70 17.87 -5.04
N LYS A 423 4.41 17.66 -4.74
CA LYS A 423 3.89 16.85 -3.63
C LYS A 423 2.65 16.10 -4.10
N HIS A 424 2.83 14.85 -4.52
CA HIS A 424 1.78 13.98 -5.04
C HIS A 424 2.08 12.50 -4.75
N TYR A 425 1.06 11.66 -4.85
CA TYR A 425 1.13 10.20 -4.69
C TYR A 425 2.09 9.53 -5.67
N GLN A 426 2.86 8.55 -5.20
CA GLN A 426 3.60 7.67 -6.11
C GLN A 426 2.68 6.71 -6.86
N CYS A 427 1.55 6.33 -6.23
CA CYS A 427 0.50 5.53 -6.83
C CYS A 427 -0.84 5.82 -6.13
N GLY A 428 -1.79 6.41 -6.87
CA GLY A 428 -3.16 6.64 -6.41
C GLY A 428 -4.18 5.91 -7.29
N LEU A 429 -5.31 5.50 -6.70
CA LEU A 429 -6.45 4.98 -7.44
C LEU A 429 -7.33 6.15 -7.88
N LEU A 430 -7.58 6.28 -9.18
CA LEU A 430 -8.57 7.23 -9.67
C LEU A 430 -9.97 6.68 -9.36
N GLN A 431 -10.51 7.06 -8.20
CA GLN A 431 -11.84 6.65 -7.75
C GLN A 431 -12.89 7.16 -8.74
N ALA A 432 -13.70 6.26 -9.27
CA ALA A 432 -14.63 6.55 -10.37
C ALA A 432 -15.72 7.57 -10.01
N ASP A 433 -16.00 7.77 -8.73
CA ASP A 433 -16.90 8.82 -8.22
C ASP A 433 -16.23 10.19 -8.00
N GLY A 434 -14.89 10.24 -8.01
CA GLY A 434 -14.10 11.44 -7.77
C GLY A 434 -14.14 11.96 -6.33
N HIS A 435 -14.55 11.16 -5.33
CA HIS A 435 -14.71 11.62 -3.94
C HIS A 435 -13.38 11.79 -3.19
N LEU A 436 -12.32 11.12 -3.65
CA LEU A 436 -11.00 11.12 -3.02
C LEU A 436 -11.06 10.61 -1.56
N ASP A 437 -11.91 9.62 -1.30
CA ASP A 437 -12.13 9.10 0.06
C ASP A 437 -10.92 8.33 0.58
N LEU A 438 -10.19 7.65 -0.32
CA LEU A 438 -8.92 7.02 0.00
C LEU A 438 -7.84 8.04 0.36
N GLU A 439 -7.67 9.07 -0.46
CA GLU A 439 -6.66 10.12 -0.29
C GLU A 439 -6.90 10.93 0.98
N THR A 440 -8.18 11.22 1.27
CA THR A 440 -8.61 11.98 2.45
C THR A 440 -8.89 11.10 3.68
N ASN A 441 -8.59 9.79 3.58
CA ASN A 441 -8.76 8.79 4.64
C ASN A 441 -10.16 8.82 5.29
N ARG A 442 -11.19 9.04 4.48
CA ARG A 442 -12.60 8.98 4.89
C ARG A 442 -13.08 7.53 5.03
N ASN A 443 -12.62 6.66 4.14
CA ASN A 443 -12.85 5.22 4.19
C ASN A 443 -11.64 4.46 3.59
N MET A 444 -11.73 3.12 3.55
CA MET A 444 -10.67 2.23 3.01
C MET A 444 -11.06 1.65 1.64
N GLY A 445 -11.99 2.33 0.96
CA GLY A 445 -12.65 1.95 -0.28
C GLY A 445 -14.14 1.63 -0.08
N ASP A 446 -14.92 1.86 -1.14
CA ASP A 446 -16.34 1.56 -1.24
C ASP A 446 -16.74 1.15 -2.68
N ASP A 447 -18.00 0.76 -2.88
CA ASP A 447 -18.51 0.18 -4.13
C ASP A 447 -18.42 1.14 -5.34
N MET A 448 -18.18 2.43 -5.14
CA MET A 448 -18.14 3.45 -6.19
C MET A 448 -16.71 3.77 -6.69
N ASP A 449 -15.67 3.17 -6.11
CA ASP A 449 -14.29 3.50 -6.46
C ASP A 449 -13.84 2.99 -7.84
N LEU A 450 -14.29 1.81 -8.29
CA LEU A 450 -13.85 1.23 -9.56
C LEU A 450 -14.79 1.55 -10.71
N PHE A 451 -14.23 1.70 -11.91
CA PHE A 451 -15.04 1.99 -13.10
C PHE A 451 -15.84 0.76 -13.55
N LYS A 452 -17.17 0.91 -13.52
CA LYS A 452 -18.14 -0.10 -13.93
C LYS A 452 -18.49 0.03 -15.41
N GLU A 453 -19.48 -0.74 -15.87
CA GLU A 453 -19.99 -0.66 -17.23
C GLU A 453 -20.44 0.75 -17.59
N THR A 454 -19.94 1.28 -18.71
CA THR A 454 -20.37 2.57 -19.24
C THR A 454 -20.08 2.68 -20.72
N THR A 455 -20.99 3.30 -21.47
CA THR A 455 -20.79 3.68 -22.88
C THR A 455 -20.26 5.11 -23.03
N ALA A 456 -20.22 5.88 -21.94
CA ALA A 456 -19.72 7.24 -21.93
C ALA A 456 -18.18 7.27 -21.80
N THR A 457 -17.61 8.47 -21.91
CA THR A 457 -16.22 8.73 -21.49
C THR A 457 -16.13 8.57 -19.98
N ALA A 458 -15.38 7.55 -19.55
CA ALA A 458 -15.12 7.25 -18.14
C ALA A 458 -14.00 8.17 -17.60
N ILE A 459 -12.94 8.36 -18.38
CA ILE A 459 -11.84 9.25 -18.02
C ILE A 459 -11.37 10.07 -19.22
N SER A 460 -11.08 11.34 -19.01
CA SER A 460 -10.36 12.25 -19.90
C SER A 460 -9.78 13.43 -19.11
N HIS A 461 -9.14 14.38 -19.81
CA HIS A 461 -8.71 15.66 -19.22
C HIS A 461 -9.85 16.48 -18.59
N SER A 462 -11.10 16.22 -18.97
CA SER A 462 -12.28 17.03 -18.60
C SER A 462 -13.29 16.29 -17.71
N THR A 463 -13.00 15.06 -17.30
CA THR A 463 -13.85 14.28 -16.37
C THR A 463 -13.42 14.52 -14.92
N LEU A 464 -14.23 14.04 -13.97
CA LEU A 464 -13.88 13.90 -12.56
C LEU A 464 -14.11 12.42 -12.18
N PRO A 465 -13.06 11.64 -11.84
CA PRO A 465 -11.64 12.02 -11.85
C PRO A 465 -11.13 12.32 -13.27
N SER A 466 -10.06 13.11 -13.37
CA SER A 466 -9.43 13.47 -14.65
C SER A 466 -8.18 12.63 -14.91
N SER A 467 -7.77 12.52 -16.17
CA SER A 467 -6.46 11.99 -16.55
C SER A 467 -5.38 13.07 -16.71
N ASN A 468 -5.54 14.22 -16.07
CA ASN A 468 -4.50 15.25 -16.09
C ASN A 468 -3.27 14.79 -15.29
N LEU A 469 -2.10 15.29 -15.70
CA LEU A 469 -0.86 15.09 -14.97
C LEU A 469 -0.84 15.93 -13.70
N TRP A 470 0.08 15.64 -12.78
CA TRP A 470 0.23 16.35 -11.51
C TRP A 470 0.54 17.85 -11.67
N ASP A 471 1.06 18.29 -12.83
CA ASP A 471 1.23 19.71 -13.16
C ASP A 471 0.00 20.38 -13.78
N GLY A 472 -1.10 19.64 -13.91
CA GLY A 472 -2.36 20.08 -14.50
C GLY A 472 -2.41 20.00 -16.02
N SER A 473 -1.32 19.61 -16.69
CA SER A 473 -1.33 19.41 -18.14
C SER A 473 -2.07 18.12 -18.55
N GLU A 474 -2.58 18.10 -19.77
CA GLU A 474 -3.31 16.94 -20.28
C GLU A 474 -2.35 15.78 -20.59
N SER A 475 -2.65 14.58 -20.09
CA SER A 475 -1.89 13.37 -20.45
C SER A 475 -2.20 12.88 -21.88
N GLY A 476 -3.41 13.15 -22.35
CA GLY A 476 -3.97 12.59 -23.59
C GLY A 476 -4.63 11.21 -23.42
N LEU A 477 -4.66 10.64 -22.22
CA LEU A 477 -5.41 9.41 -21.95
C LEU A 477 -6.91 9.70 -21.93
N THR A 478 -7.65 9.01 -22.80
CA THR A 478 -9.12 8.97 -22.78
C THR A 478 -9.57 7.52 -22.76
N ILE A 479 -10.49 7.17 -21.86
CA ILE A 479 -11.08 5.83 -21.75
C ILE A 479 -12.60 5.93 -21.81
N SER A 480 -13.23 5.06 -22.59
CA SER A 480 -14.69 4.98 -22.77
C SER A 480 -15.13 3.54 -23.04
N ASN A 481 -16.44 3.30 -23.13
CA ASN A 481 -17.00 2.00 -23.54
C ASN A 481 -16.46 0.83 -22.71
N ILE A 482 -16.48 0.97 -21.38
CA ILE A 482 -16.08 -0.07 -20.43
C ILE A 482 -17.20 -1.10 -20.36
N SER A 483 -16.89 -2.38 -20.55
CA SER A 483 -17.87 -3.47 -20.40
C SER A 483 -18.15 -3.82 -18.95
N THR A 484 -19.20 -4.60 -18.72
CA THR A 484 -19.51 -5.16 -17.39
C THR A 484 -18.28 -5.85 -16.75
N PRO A 485 -18.05 -5.64 -15.44
CA PRO A 485 -17.03 -6.37 -14.69
C PRO A 485 -17.21 -7.89 -14.79
N GLY A 486 -16.11 -8.63 -14.85
CA GLY A 486 -16.07 -10.07 -15.01
C GLY A 486 -14.68 -10.57 -15.40
N GLN A 487 -14.59 -11.82 -15.89
CA GLN A 487 -13.31 -12.43 -16.27
C GLN A 487 -12.53 -11.59 -17.29
N ILE A 488 -13.23 -10.89 -18.18
CA ILE A 488 -12.65 -9.99 -19.17
C ILE A 488 -13.40 -8.66 -19.09
N ILE A 489 -12.67 -7.56 -18.92
CA ILE A 489 -13.18 -6.21 -19.13
C ILE A 489 -12.58 -5.67 -20.42
N THR A 490 -13.43 -5.16 -21.30
CA THR A 490 -13.01 -4.44 -22.51
C THR A 490 -13.25 -2.95 -22.34
N PHE A 491 -12.39 -2.12 -22.93
CA PHE A 491 -12.48 -0.67 -22.88
C PHE A 491 -11.88 -0.06 -24.16
N GLN A 492 -12.35 1.13 -24.53
CA GLN A 492 -11.85 1.88 -25.68
C GLN A 492 -10.88 2.96 -25.20
N VAL A 493 -9.67 2.98 -25.74
CA VAL A 493 -8.70 4.06 -25.53
C VAL A 493 -8.79 5.08 -26.66
N GLY A 494 -8.50 6.34 -26.35
CA GLY A 494 -8.51 7.47 -27.28
C GLY A 494 -9.90 8.07 -27.47
N THR A 495 -9.94 9.25 -28.09
CA THR A 495 -11.21 9.87 -28.47
C THR A 495 -11.89 8.97 -29.49
N SER A 496 -13.13 8.53 -29.21
CA SER A 496 -13.96 7.96 -30.27
C SER A 496 -13.95 8.96 -31.42
N GLU A 497 -13.52 8.55 -32.62
CA GLU A 497 -13.81 9.33 -33.80
C GLU A 497 -15.33 9.49 -33.84
N VAL A 498 -15.82 10.67 -33.47
CA VAL A 498 -17.08 11.12 -34.03
C VAL A 498 -16.79 11.20 -35.52
N ARG A 499 -17.08 10.11 -36.25
CA ARG A 499 -17.23 10.22 -37.70
C ARG A 499 -18.17 11.40 -37.88
N PRO A 500 -17.76 12.49 -38.53
CA PRO A 500 -18.65 13.61 -38.70
C PRO A 500 -19.89 13.06 -39.39
N ALA A 501 -21.02 13.06 -38.68
CA ALA A 501 -22.33 12.80 -39.24
C ALA A 501 -22.78 14.02 -40.03
N ILE A 502 -21.94 14.48 -40.95
CA ILE A 502 -22.25 15.28 -42.13
C ILE A 502 -21.14 14.93 -43.12
N GLN A 503 -21.50 14.20 -44.17
CA GLN A 503 -20.75 14.22 -45.41
C GLN A 503 -20.76 15.68 -45.87
N ALA A 504 -19.63 16.38 -45.75
CA ALA A 504 -19.54 17.76 -46.23
C ALA A 504 -19.92 17.77 -47.72
N ILE A 505 -21.10 18.28 -48.04
CA ILE A 505 -21.42 18.69 -49.40
C ILE A 505 -20.41 19.79 -49.71
N LYS A 506 -19.40 19.49 -50.55
CA LYS A 506 -18.46 20.50 -51.04
C LYS A 506 -19.27 21.58 -51.77
N PRO A 507 -19.34 22.83 -51.29
CA PRO A 507 -19.67 23.93 -52.17
C PRO A 507 -18.44 24.18 -53.05
N SER A 508 -18.61 24.21 -54.37
CA SER A 508 -17.53 24.63 -55.26
C SER A 508 -17.27 26.13 -55.04
N ILE A 509 -16.29 26.46 -54.21
CA ILE A 509 -15.74 27.81 -54.13
C ILE A 509 -14.47 27.79 -54.98
N LYS A 510 -14.47 28.58 -56.05
CA LYS A 510 -13.26 28.85 -56.84
C LYS A 510 -12.23 29.48 -55.91
N GLU A 511 -11.08 28.82 -55.74
CA GLU A 511 -9.91 29.39 -55.10
C GLU A 511 -9.55 30.71 -55.80
N LYS A 512 -9.55 31.82 -55.06
CA LYS A 512 -8.80 33.01 -55.45
C LYS A 512 -7.37 32.82 -54.94
N GLU A 513 -6.43 32.83 -55.88
CA GLU A 513 -5.00 32.75 -55.63
C GLU A 513 -4.56 33.75 -54.56
N ILE A 514 -3.78 33.27 -53.60
CA ILE A 514 -3.10 34.09 -52.60
C ILE A 514 -1.99 34.87 -53.34
N PRO A 515 -1.93 36.21 -53.24
CA PRO A 515 -0.89 37.02 -53.86
C PRO A 515 0.50 36.55 -53.45
N ARG A 516 1.42 36.43 -54.42
CA ARG A 516 2.81 36.00 -54.13
C ARG A 516 3.48 37.05 -53.23
N HIS A 517 4.45 36.63 -52.44
CA HIS A 517 5.16 37.43 -51.44
C HIS A 517 5.60 38.84 -51.91
N ALA A 518 5.91 39.01 -53.20
CA ALA A 518 6.25 40.30 -53.80
C ALA A 518 5.08 41.31 -53.85
N GLU A 519 3.83 40.85 -54.01
CA GLU A 519 2.64 41.72 -53.99
C GLU A 519 2.29 42.17 -52.56
N LEU A 520 2.52 41.31 -51.56
CA LEU A 520 2.37 41.65 -50.15
C LEU A 520 3.35 42.75 -49.72
N ILE A 521 4.61 42.70 -50.19
CA ILE A 521 5.60 43.75 -49.92
C ILE A 521 5.15 45.08 -50.52
N LYS A 522 4.65 45.08 -51.77
CA LYS A 522 4.17 46.30 -52.41
C LYS A 522 2.95 46.91 -51.69
N ILE A 523 2.04 46.07 -51.20
CA ILE A 523 0.87 46.53 -50.40
C ILE A 523 1.33 47.15 -49.07
N MET A 524 2.37 46.59 -48.44
CA MET A 524 2.92 47.14 -47.20
C MET A 524 3.64 48.47 -47.42
N GLU A 525 4.40 48.62 -48.50
CA GLU A 525 5.06 49.88 -48.86
C GLU A 525 4.03 50.98 -49.18
N GLU A 526 2.98 50.66 -49.94
CA GLU A 526 1.88 51.60 -50.23
C GLU A 526 1.08 52.00 -48.98
N ALA A 527 0.93 51.08 -48.02
CA ALA A 527 0.30 51.37 -46.73
C ALA A 527 1.16 52.29 -45.86
N GLN A 528 2.49 52.09 -45.86
CA GLN A 528 3.42 52.93 -45.10
C GLN A 528 3.43 54.38 -45.61
N VAL A 529 3.42 54.58 -46.93
CA VAL A 529 3.31 55.93 -47.53
C VAL A 529 2.04 56.66 -47.07
N LYS A 530 0.90 55.96 -47.02
CA LYS A 530 -0.37 56.56 -46.55
C LYS A 530 -0.37 56.88 -45.06
N ILE A 531 0.33 56.08 -44.25
CA ILE A 531 0.52 56.33 -42.82
C ILE A 531 1.38 57.58 -42.62
N ASP A 532 2.47 57.71 -43.39
CA ASP A 532 3.38 58.85 -43.30
C ASP A 532 2.70 60.15 -43.78
N GLU A 533 1.90 60.10 -44.86
CA GLU A 533 1.06 61.23 -45.29
C GLU A 533 0.00 61.61 -44.25
N GLY A 534 -0.56 60.62 -43.54
CA GLY A 534 -1.50 60.86 -42.44
C GLY A 534 -0.85 61.53 -41.23
N LEU A 535 0.39 61.12 -40.90
CA LEU A 535 1.20 61.71 -39.83
C LEU A 535 1.62 63.15 -40.14
N GLU A 536 1.98 63.46 -41.39
CA GLU A 536 2.28 64.83 -41.83
C GLU A 536 1.03 65.74 -41.76
N LYS A 537 -0.14 65.24 -42.15
CA LYS A 537 -1.41 65.97 -42.00
C LYS A 537 -1.77 66.20 -40.54
N LEU A 538 -1.50 65.25 -39.64
CA LEU A 538 -1.70 65.42 -38.20
C LEU A 538 -0.74 66.44 -37.59
N LYS A 539 0.53 66.47 -38.02
CA LYS A 539 1.51 67.49 -37.61
C LYS A 539 1.15 68.90 -38.09
N ALA A 540 0.46 69.04 -39.22
CA ALA A 540 0.00 70.34 -39.72
C ALA A 540 -1.23 70.89 -38.96
N ILE A 541 -1.86 70.08 -38.10
CA ILE A 541 -3.05 70.43 -37.30
C ILE A 541 -2.67 70.64 -35.81
N ALA A 542 -1.44 70.34 -35.41
CA ALA A 542 -0.84 70.65 -34.11
C ALA A 542 0.07 71.88 -34.23
#